data_AF-A0A2E8CFX3-F1
#
_entry.id   AF-A0A2E8CFX3-F1
#
_cell.length_a   1.000
_cell.length_b   1.000
_cell.length_c   1.000
_cell.angle_alpha   90.00
_cell.angle_beta   90.00
_cell.angle_gamma   90.00
#
_symmetry.space_group_name_H-M   'P 1'
#
loop_
_entity.id
_entity.type
_entity.pdbx_description
1 polymer ?
#
loop_
_entity_poly.entity_id
_entity_poly.type
_entity_poly.pdbx_seq_one_letter_code
_entity_poly.pdbx_strand_id
1 'polypeptide(L)'
;MAQLDSLSKFDVEESIRQEVREWSRQTLESPSKELGGMSACPYAKKTWDAHQVLMTFKRTKSFIDVFESLESYDDKYRIHIIVDLEYEESAEEFHDRVEALNYAISNGVFGDRDLWIMGSHPDDEANEAIESDDFEEFNEISYAMLYIQRLEDLQNAVHKLKNTDYYSFVFGDDEPPHVFQLRESFYNELIER
;
A
#
# COMPACT_ATOMS: atom_id res chain seq x y z
N MET A 1 -20.84 -23.21 8.04
CA MET A 1 -21.33 -22.13 8.94
C MET A 1 -21.20 -22.53 10.42
N ALA A 2 -20.03 -22.97 10.89
CA ALA A 2 -19.81 -23.29 12.30
C ALA A 2 -18.33 -23.26 12.73
N GLN A 3 -17.47 -22.56 11.98
CA GLN A 3 -16.01 -22.60 12.24
C GLN A 3 -15.37 -21.22 12.45
N LEU A 4 -16.09 -20.12 12.18
CA LEU A 4 -15.61 -18.75 12.37
C LEU A 4 -15.92 -18.16 13.76
N ASP A 5 -16.83 -18.76 14.53
CA ASP A 5 -17.25 -18.27 15.86
C ASP A 5 -16.26 -18.55 17.02
N SER A 6 -15.03 -18.98 16.74
CA SER A 6 -14.07 -19.35 17.81
C SER A 6 -12.63 -18.89 17.66
N LEU A 7 -12.32 -18.06 16.67
CA LEU A 7 -10.97 -17.49 16.54
C LEU A 7 -10.83 -16.34 17.54
N SER A 8 -9.79 -16.38 18.37
CA SER A 8 -9.44 -15.24 19.21
C SER A 8 -9.01 -14.07 18.32
N LYS A 9 -9.08 -12.83 18.84
CA LYS A 9 -8.63 -11.64 18.10
C LYS A 9 -7.20 -11.78 17.56
N PHE A 10 -6.34 -12.49 18.31
CA PHE A 10 -4.98 -12.79 17.91
C PHE A 10 -4.91 -13.72 16.69
N ASP A 11 -5.83 -14.69 16.61
CA ASP A 11 -5.88 -15.64 15.51
C ASP A 11 -6.37 -14.98 14.21
N VAL A 12 -7.24 -13.96 14.31
CA VAL A 12 -7.69 -13.17 13.15
C VAL A 12 -6.54 -12.36 12.54
N GLU A 13 -5.79 -11.63 13.37
CA GLU A 13 -4.69 -10.80 12.86
C GLU A 13 -3.55 -11.63 12.29
N GLU A 14 -3.26 -12.78 12.90
CA GLU A 14 -2.27 -13.71 12.36
C GLU A 14 -2.73 -14.29 11.02
N SER A 15 -4.03 -14.61 10.87
CA SER A 15 -4.60 -15.06 9.60
C SER A 15 -4.47 -13.99 8.51
N ILE A 16 -4.78 -12.73 8.82
CA ILE A 16 -4.63 -11.61 7.87
C ILE A 16 -3.15 -11.37 7.54
N ARG A 17 -2.24 -11.45 8.52
CA ARG A 17 -0.79 -11.36 8.27
C ARG A 17 -0.32 -12.41 7.26
N GLN A 18 -0.80 -13.64 7.40
CA GLN A 18 -0.49 -14.73 6.48
C GLN A 18 -1.07 -14.46 5.10
N GLU A 19 -2.30 -13.96 5.02
CA GLU A 19 -2.95 -13.60 3.75
C GLU A 19 -2.23 -12.49 3.02
N VAL A 20 -1.94 -11.37 3.67
CA VAL A 20 -1.19 -10.25 3.07
C VAL A 20 0.21 -10.69 2.63
N ARG A 21 0.87 -11.56 3.40
CA ARG A 21 2.17 -12.11 3.01
C ARG A 21 2.05 -12.96 1.74
N GLU A 22 1.04 -13.82 1.68
CA GLU A 22 0.85 -14.76 0.59
C GLU A 22 0.37 -14.05 -0.69
N TRP A 23 -0.57 -13.10 -0.55
CA TRP A 23 -0.97 -12.17 -1.62
C TRP A 23 0.26 -11.47 -2.20
N SER A 24 1.12 -10.89 -1.35
CA SER A 24 2.33 -10.24 -1.83
C SER A 24 3.25 -11.22 -2.56
N ARG A 25 3.41 -12.46 -2.07
CA ARG A 25 4.25 -13.49 -2.69
C ARG A 25 3.74 -13.92 -4.07
N GLN A 26 2.42 -14.10 -4.21
CA GLN A 26 1.81 -14.58 -5.44
C GLN A 26 1.65 -13.46 -6.48
N THR A 27 1.13 -12.32 -6.04
CA THR A 27 0.67 -11.23 -6.90
C THR A 27 1.80 -10.22 -7.17
N LEU A 28 2.54 -9.81 -6.15
CA LEU A 28 3.50 -8.70 -6.27
C LEU A 28 4.93 -9.14 -6.60
N GLU A 29 5.35 -10.31 -6.11
CA GLU A 29 6.74 -10.75 -6.19
C GLU A 29 7.07 -11.60 -7.42
N SER A 30 6.05 -12.25 -7.99
CA SER A 30 6.24 -13.19 -9.09
C SER A 30 6.32 -12.44 -10.43
N PRO A 31 7.31 -12.76 -11.29
CA PRO A 31 7.33 -12.27 -12.66
C PRO A 31 6.09 -12.72 -13.43
N SER A 32 5.42 -11.79 -14.12
CA SER A 32 4.28 -12.09 -14.99
C SER A 32 4.63 -11.88 -16.46
N LYS A 33 3.93 -12.56 -17.38
CA LYS A 33 4.14 -12.38 -18.82
C LYS A 33 3.56 -11.05 -19.29
N GLU A 34 2.48 -10.65 -18.65
CA GLU A 34 1.68 -9.44 -18.84
C GLU A 34 2.56 -8.20 -18.56
N LEU A 35 3.49 -8.31 -17.61
CA LEU A 35 4.49 -7.29 -17.31
C LEU A 35 5.85 -7.54 -17.99
N GLY A 36 5.89 -8.28 -19.10
CA GLY A 36 7.12 -8.50 -19.87
C GLY A 36 8.22 -9.28 -19.12
N GLY A 37 7.84 -10.14 -18.17
CA GLY A 37 8.76 -10.86 -17.29
C GLY A 37 9.22 -10.06 -16.07
N MET A 38 8.63 -8.88 -15.82
CA MET A 38 8.77 -8.15 -14.56
C MET A 38 7.71 -8.60 -13.55
N SER A 39 7.99 -8.38 -12.26
CA SER A 39 7.01 -8.57 -11.19
C SER A 39 6.18 -7.30 -10.99
N ALA A 40 4.93 -7.43 -10.52
CA ALA A 40 4.06 -6.29 -10.28
C ALA A 40 4.56 -5.32 -9.20
N CYS A 41 5.44 -5.75 -8.30
CA CYS A 41 6.26 -4.85 -7.50
C CYS A 41 7.71 -5.34 -7.43
N PRO A 42 8.64 -4.74 -8.19
CA PRO A 42 10.06 -5.12 -8.22
C PRO A 42 10.78 -5.03 -6.86
N TYR A 43 10.17 -4.36 -5.88
CA TYR A 43 10.76 -4.08 -4.56
C TYR A 43 10.15 -4.94 -3.43
N ALA A 44 9.00 -5.58 -3.64
CA ALA A 44 8.26 -6.30 -2.60
C ALA A 44 9.10 -7.45 -2.01
N LYS A 45 9.62 -8.33 -2.88
CA LYS A 45 10.37 -9.52 -2.47
C LYS A 45 11.54 -9.21 -1.56
N LYS A 46 12.37 -8.25 -2.00
CA LYS A 46 13.55 -7.82 -1.24
C LYS A 46 13.17 -7.26 0.13
N THR A 47 12.06 -6.52 0.22
CA THR A 47 11.60 -5.90 1.45
C THR A 47 11.12 -6.94 2.46
N TRP A 48 10.38 -7.94 2.00
CA TRP A 48 9.98 -9.10 2.82
C TRP A 48 11.18 -9.92 3.27
N ASP A 49 12.07 -10.31 2.35
CA ASP A 49 13.26 -11.12 2.66
C ASP A 49 14.19 -10.41 3.67
N ALA A 50 14.24 -9.07 3.62
CA ALA A 50 15.01 -8.25 4.55
C ALA A 50 14.30 -7.95 5.88
N HIS A 51 13.08 -8.47 6.11
CA HIS A 51 12.27 -8.21 7.31
C HIS A 51 12.00 -6.71 7.55
N GLN A 52 11.79 -5.96 6.46
CA GLN A 52 11.58 -4.51 6.48
C GLN A 52 10.11 -4.11 6.24
N VAL A 53 9.17 -5.03 6.48
CA VAL A 53 7.73 -4.77 6.50
C VAL A 53 7.26 -4.74 7.94
N LEU A 54 6.71 -3.60 8.38
CA LEU A 54 5.95 -3.50 9.61
C LEU A 54 4.46 -3.63 9.29
N MET A 55 3.72 -4.37 10.10
CA MET A 55 2.26 -4.47 9.94
C MET A 55 1.54 -4.28 11.27
N THR A 56 0.62 -3.32 11.31
CA THR A 56 -0.23 -2.99 12.45
C THR A 56 -1.71 -3.02 12.04
N PHE A 57 -2.60 -2.91 13.03
CA PHE A 57 -4.05 -3.08 12.83
C PHE A 57 -4.81 -1.90 13.44
N LYS A 58 -5.55 -1.18 12.60
CA LYS A 58 -6.55 -0.20 13.02
C LYS A 58 -7.88 -0.92 13.23
N ARG A 59 -8.43 -0.80 14.45
CA ARG A 59 -9.63 -1.55 14.89
C ARG A 59 -10.77 -0.64 15.32
N THR A 60 -10.66 0.65 15.04
CA THR A 60 -11.68 1.65 15.34
C THR A 60 -11.74 2.64 14.19
N LYS A 61 -12.83 3.40 14.11
CA LYS A 61 -12.95 4.50 13.14
C LYS A 61 -11.96 5.66 13.39
N SER A 62 -11.24 5.66 14.52
CA SER A 62 -10.24 6.67 14.81
C SER A 62 -8.98 6.47 13.96
N PHE A 63 -8.45 7.55 13.39
CA PHE A 63 -7.19 7.55 12.64
C PHE A 63 -5.94 7.64 13.54
N ILE A 64 -6.09 7.47 14.85
CA ILE A 64 -4.97 7.57 15.79
C ILE A 64 -3.83 6.61 15.46
N ASP A 65 -4.14 5.37 15.06
CA ASP A 65 -3.13 4.39 14.66
C ASP A 65 -2.33 4.86 13.44
N VAL A 66 -2.97 5.58 12.51
CA VAL A 66 -2.32 6.17 11.32
C VAL A 66 -1.46 7.36 11.73
N PHE A 67 -1.97 8.25 12.59
CA PHE A 67 -1.21 9.42 13.05
C PHE A 67 0.03 9.02 13.84
N GLU A 68 -0.09 8.08 14.76
CA GLU A 68 1.05 7.53 15.51
C GLU A 68 2.09 6.93 14.56
N SER A 69 1.64 6.19 13.53
CA SER A 69 2.54 5.61 12.52
C SER A 69 3.29 6.65 11.70
N LEU A 70 2.68 7.81 11.42
CA LEU A 70 3.32 8.93 10.73
C LEU A 70 4.31 9.68 11.63
N GLU A 71 3.94 9.95 12.87
CA GLU A 71 4.77 10.69 13.83
C GLU A 71 5.97 9.87 14.32
N SER A 72 5.86 8.55 14.37
CA SER A 72 6.90 7.63 14.84
C SER A 72 7.40 6.67 13.77
N TYR A 73 7.42 7.10 12.50
CA TYR A 73 7.91 6.27 11.41
C TYR A 73 9.37 5.80 11.66
N ASP A 74 9.62 4.50 11.57
CA ASP A 74 10.92 3.87 11.85
C ASP A 74 11.57 3.37 10.55
N ASP A 75 12.67 4.01 10.16
CA ASP A 75 13.45 3.71 8.95
C ASP A 75 14.08 2.31 8.93
N LYS A 76 14.01 1.55 10.03
CA LYS A 76 14.26 0.11 10.00
C LYS A 76 13.35 -0.61 8.99
N TYR A 77 12.10 -0.13 8.86
CA TYR A 77 11.12 -0.65 7.93
C TYR A 77 11.09 0.24 6.68
N ARG A 78 10.99 -0.39 5.51
CA ARG A 78 10.80 0.35 4.25
C ARG A 78 9.34 0.67 3.99
N ILE A 79 8.45 -0.13 4.57
CA ILE A 79 7.01 0.00 4.40
C ILE A 79 6.33 -0.40 5.70
N HIS A 80 5.36 0.42 6.10
CA HIS A 80 4.46 0.14 7.20
C HIS A 80 3.06 -0.05 6.62
N ILE A 81 2.54 -1.26 6.71
CA ILE A 81 1.20 -1.65 6.31
C ILE A 81 0.28 -1.53 7.53
N ILE A 82 -0.71 -0.64 7.46
CA ILE A 82 -1.79 -0.60 8.44
C ILE A 82 -2.98 -1.32 7.81
N VAL A 83 -3.34 -2.46 8.40
CA VAL A 83 -4.58 -3.16 8.07
C VAL A 83 -5.71 -2.43 8.80
N ASP A 84 -6.64 -1.87 8.03
CA ASP A 84 -7.79 -1.17 8.57
C ASP A 84 -9.02 -2.08 8.54
N LEU A 85 -9.50 -2.46 9.73
CA LEU A 85 -10.71 -3.28 9.92
C LEU A 85 -11.98 -2.42 10.10
N GLU A 86 -11.83 -1.10 10.17
CA GLU A 86 -12.90 -0.12 10.36
C GLU A 86 -12.70 1.04 9.38
N TYR A 87 -12.52 0.66 8.11
CA TYR A 87 -12.28 1.54 6.97
C TYR A 87 -13.57 2.28 6.57
N GLU A 88 -13.42 3.34 5.78
CA GLU A 88 -14.57 4.07 5.23
C GLU A 88 -15.32 3.16 4.23
N GLU A 89 -16.65 3.09 4.28
CA GLU A 89 -17.42 2.13 3.47
C GLU A 89 -17.32 2.38 1.96
N SER A 90 -17.08 3.62 1.55
CA SER A 90 -16.92 4.00 0.15
C SER A 90 -15.45 4.10 -0.20
N ALA A 91 -15.05 3.45 -1.31
CA ALA A 91 -13.72 3.60 -1.89
C ALA A 91 -13.36 5.08 -2.16
N GLU A 92 -14.34 5.88 -2.62
CA GLU A 92 -14.13 7.33 -2.87
C GLU A 92 -13.80 8.07 -1.56
N GLU A 93 -14.58 7.86 -0.50
CA GLU A 93 -14.34 8.51 0.81
C GLU A 93 -13.00 8.07 1.42
N PHE A 94 -12.64 6.79 1.24
CA PHE A 94 -11.37 6.24 1.66
C PHE A 94 -10.19 6.91 0.93
N HIS A 95 -10.23 7.01 -0.40
CA HIS A 95 -9.15 7.62 -1.18
C HIS A 95 -9.06 9.13 -0.98
N ASP A 96 -10.17 9.84 -0.83
CA ASP A 96 -10.21 11.26 -0.45
C ASP A 96 -9.51 11.48 0.90
N ARG A 97 -9.73 10.58 1.86
CA ARG A 97 -9.06 10.61 3.16
C ARG A 97 -7.56 10.39 3.03
N VAL A 98 -7.13 9.42 2.24
CA VAL A 98 -5.71 9.14 1.98
C VAL A 98 -5.04 10.36 1.32
N GLU A 99 -5.68 10.97 0.33
CA GLU A 99 -5.19 12.18 -0.32
C GLU A 99 -5.06 13.34 0.68
N ALA A 100 -6.07 13.58 1.52
CA ALA A 100 -6.03 14.60 2.56
C ALA A 100 -4.87 14.39 3.56
N LEU A 101 -4.55 13.14 3.90
CA LEU A 101 -3.39 12.82 4.74
C LEU A 101 -2.07 13.15 4.06
N ASN A 102 -1.93 12.85 2.75
CA ASN A 102 -0.74 13.21 1.99
C ASN A 102 -0.54 14.74 1.91
N TYR A 103 -1.62 15.52 1.77
CA TYR A 103 -1.54 16.99 1.90
C TYR A 103 -1.10 17.43 3.31
N ALA A 104 -1.60 16.79 4.36
CA ALA A 104 -1.19 17.12 5.73
C ALA A 104 0.30 16.82 5.96
N ILE A 105 0.79 15.69 5.44
CA ILE A 105 2.22 15.34 5.43
C ILE A 105 3.04 16.40 4.69
N SER A 106 2.69 16.75 3.45
CA SER A 106 3.47 17.73 2.66
C SER A 106 3.51 19.11 3.31
N ASN A 107 2.44 19.49 4.00
CA ASN A 107 2.36 20.72 4.79
C ASN A 107 3.13 20.68 6.12
N GLY A 108 3.63 19.50 6.53
CA GLY A 108 4.46 19.29 7.71
C GLY A 108 3.67 19.15 9.01
N VAL A 109 2.40 18.72 8.94
CA VAL A 109 1.55 18.51 10.12
C VAL A 109 2.17 17.48 11.08
N PHE A 110 2.79 16.43 10.54
CA PHE A 110 3.39 15.34 11.31
C PHE A 110 4.90 15.53 11.57
N GLY A 111 5.45 16.72 11.29
CA GLY A 111 6.87 17.03 11.45
C GLY A 111 7.76 16.49 10.33
N ASP A 112 7.51 15.27 9.86
CA ASP A 112 8.17 14.67 8.70
C ASP A 112 7.34 14.88 7.43
N ARG A 113 7.99 15.37 6.36
CA ARG A 113 7.37 15.61 5.05
C ARG A 113 7.76 14.56 4.01
N ASP A 114 8.74 13.72 4.32
CA ASP A 114 9.21 12.65 3.45
C ASP A 114 8.47 11.33 3.74
N LEU A 115 7.14 11.41 3.78
CA LEU A 115 6.26 10.26 3.92
C LEU A 115 5.18 10.33 2.85
N TRP A 116 4.73 9.16 2.41
CA TRP A 116 3.66 9.01 1.46
C TRP A 116 2.78 7.82 1.83
N ILE A 117 1.48 8.01 1.73
CA ILE A 117 0.47 6.99 1.98
C ILE A 117 -0.17 6.58 0.67
N MET A 118 -0.20 5.27 0.41
CA MET A 118 -1.05 4.68 -0.62
C MET A 118 -2.17 3.90 0.07
N GLY A 119 -3.37 3.91 -0.51
CA GLY A 119 -4.51 3.15 0.01
C GLY A 119 -4.92 2.05 -0.96
N SER A 120 -5.48 0.97 -0.42
CA SER A 120 -6.20 -0.07 -1.17
C SER A 120 -7.48 -0.40 -0.40
N HIS A 121 -8.61 -0.25 -1.07
CA HIS A 121 -9.94 -0.51 -0.55
C HIS A 121 -10.50 -1.82 -1.16
N PRO A 122 -11.26 -2.65 -0.42
CA PRO A 122 -11.82 -3.90 -0.95
C PRO A 122 -12.72 -3.74 -2.18
N ASP A 123 -13.39 -2.59 -2.29
CA ASP A 123 -14.26 -2.25 -3.43
C ASP A 123 -13.51 -1.49 -4.55
N ASP A 124 -12.18 -1.40 -4.50
CA ASP A 124 -11.39 -0.86 -5.62
C ASP A 124 -11.53 -1.75 -6.86
N GLU A 125 -11.51 -1.15 -8.06
CA GLU A 125 -11.51 -1.92 -9.30
C GLU A 125 -10.21 -2.72 -9.43
N ALA A 126 -10.36 -4.00 -9.77
CA ALA A 126 -9.25 -4.90 -9.98
C ALA A 126 -8.30 -4.39 -11.08
N ASN A 127 -7.02 -4.29 -10.78
CA ASN A 127 -6.03 -3.97 -11.82
C ASN A 127 -5.53 -5.27 -12.46
N GLU A 128 -6.08 -5.62 -13.63
CA GLU A 128 -5.75 -6.85 -14.37
C GLU A 128 -4.24 -7.05 -14.65
N ALA A 129 -3.44 -5.97 -14.68
CA ALA A 129 -1.99 -6.05 -14.91
C ALA A 129 -1.20 -6.40 -13.63
N ILE A 130 -1.79 -6.19 -12.46
CA ILE A 130 -1.17 -6.37 -11.15
C ILE A 130 -1.78 -7.58 -10.44
N GLU A 131 -3.09 -7.76 -10.52
CA GLU A 131 -3.82 -8.81 -9.85
C GLU A 131 -3.62 -10.16 -10.55
N SER A 132 -3.42 -11.18 -9.72
CA SER A 132 -3.25 -12.54 -10.19
C SER A 132 -4.59 -13.26 -10.07
N ASP A 133 -5.09 -13.78 -11.20
CA ASP A 133 -6.29 -14.65 -11.24
C ASP A 133 -6.17 -15.89 -10.33
N ASP A 134 -4.95 -16.23 -9.89
CA ASP A 134 -4.64 -17.44 -9.13
C ASP A 134 -4.68 -17.23 -7.60
N PHE A 135 -4.78 -15.98 -7.10
CA PHE A 135 -4.83 -15.73 -5.67
C PHE A 135 -6.28 -15.82 -5.16
N GLU A 136 -6.56 -16.87 -4.39
CA GLU A 136 -7.82 -16.99 -3.64
C GLU A 136 -7.63 -16.45 -2.22
N GLU A 137 -8.42 -15.44 -1.86
CA GLU A 137 -8.59 -15.00 -0.48
C GLU A 137 -9.05 -16.18 0.38
N PHE A 138 -8.43 -16.35 1.56
CA PHE A 138 -8.76 -17.46 2.45
C PHE A 138 -9.39 -16.98 3.77
N ASN A 139 -9.49 -15.67 3.98
CA ASN A 139 -10.30 -15.06 5.03
C ASN A 139 -11.60 -14.51 4.45
N GLU A 140 -12.71 -14.66 5.18
CA GLU A 140 -13.99 -13.99 4.86
C GLU A 140 -14.05 -12.54 5.40
N ILE A 141 -12.92 -12.02 5.90
CA ILE A 141 -12.84 -10.70 6.55
C ILE A 141 -12.29 -9.71 5.53
N SER A 142 -13.12 -8.78 5.10
CA SER A 142 -12.68 -7.65 4.28
C SER A 142 -11.94 -6.61 5.12
N TYR A 143 -10.88 -6.04 4.57
CA TYR A 143 -10.07 -5.00 5.20
C TYR A 143 -9.45 -4.08 4.14
N ALA A 144 -9.32 -2.80 4.46
CA ALA A 144 -8.52 -1.89 3.65
C ALA A 144 -7.05 -1.93 4.11
N MET A 145 -6.15 -1.50 3.23
CA MET A 145 -4.72 -1.39 3.55
C MET A 145 -4.22 0.02 3.29
N LEU A 146 -3.48 0.56 4.25
CA LEU A 146 -2.70 1.79 4.10
C LEU A 146 -1.21 1.44 4.10
N TYR A 147 -0.49 1.94 3.11
CA TYR A 147 0.94 1.72 2.94
C TYR A 147 1.69 3.02 3.17
N ILE A 148 2.40 3.12 4.31
CA ILE A 148 3.23 4.28 4.65
C ILE A 148 4.69 3.97 4.31
N GLN A 149 5.32 4.83 3.52
CA GLN A 149 6.74 4.72 3.16
C GLN A 149 7.36 6.08 2.85
N ARG A 150 8.70 6.12 2.74
CA ARG A 150 9.44 7.31 2.32
C ARG A 150 9.00 7.78 0.92
N LEU A 151 8.67 9.06 0.80
CA LEU A 151 8.25 9.67 -0.46
C LEU A 151 9.42 9.70 -1.45
N GLU A 152 10.61 10.06 -0.97
CA GLU A 152 11.85 10.08 -1.74
C GLU A 152 12.16 8.71 -2.35
N ASP A 153 12.17 7.65 -1.53
CA ASP A 153 12.45 6.29 -2.01
C ASP A 153 11.43 5.83 -3.05
N LEU A 154 10.15 6.12 -2.82
CA LEU A 154 9.07 5.77 -3.73
C LEU A 154 9.22 6.49 -5.08
N GLN A 155 9.44 7.80 -5.06
CA GLN A 155 9.57 8.56 -6.30
C GLN A 155 10.88 8.24 -7.04
N ASN A 156 11.97 7.96 -6.33
CA ASN A 156 13.21 7.46 -6.93
C ASN A 156 13.03 6.09 -7.59
N ALA A 157 12.20 5.21 -7.00
CA ALA A 157 11.82 3.95 -7.64
C ALA A 157 11.00 4.19 -8.91
N VAL A 158 10.03 5.10 -8.88
CA VAL A 158 9.24 5.51 -10.05
C VAL A 158 10.14 6.02 -11.17
N HIS A 159 11.10 6.91 -10.88
CA HIS A 159 12.04 7.42 -11.88
C HIS A 159 12.86 6.32 -12.56
N LYS A 160 13.26 5.27 -11.81
CA LYS A 160 13.96 4.11 -12.38
C LYS A 160 13.04 3.32 -13.31
N LEU A 161 11.79 3.11 -12.91
CA LEU A 161 10.80 2.36 -13.69
C LEU A 161 10.30 3.13 -14.92
N LYS A 162 10.22 4.46 -14.89
CA LYS A 162 9.89 5.32 -16.05
C LYS A 162 10.87 5.12 -17.22
N ASN A 163 12.09 4.64 -16.97
CA ASN A 163 13.08 4.32 -18.01
C ASN A 163 12.96 2.88 -18.56
N THR A 164 11.87 2.18 -18.22
CA THR A 164 11.56 0.81 -18.65
C THR A 164 10.13 0.76 -19.19
N ASP A 165 9.73 -0.37 -19.77
CA ASP A 165 8.35 -0.57 -20.26
C ASP A 165 7.33 -0.83 -19.14
N TYR A 166 7.74 -0.79 -17.88
CA TYR A 166 6.91 -1.13 -16.72
C TYR A 166 5.56 -0.38 -16.72
N TYR A 167 5.56 0.95 -16.84
CA TYR A 167 4.32 1.71 -16.81
C TYR A 167 3.48 1.57 -18.08
N SER A 168 4.12 1.23 -19.21
CA SER A 168 3.37 0.88 -20.42
C SER A 168 2.63 -0.44 -20.25
N PHE A 169 3.13 -1.38 -19.45
CA PHE A 169 2.38 -2.58 -19.10
C PHE A 169 1.28 -2.33 -18.06
N VAL A 170 1.55 -1.47 -17.06
CA VAL A 170 0.60 -1.20 -15.98
C VAL A 170 -0.57 -0.33 -16.41
N PHE A 171 -0.35 0.67 -17.28
CA PHE A 171 -1.39 1.61 -17.72
C PHE A 171 -1.84 1.38 -19.15
N GLY A 172 -1.10 0.60 -19.96
CA GLY A 172 -1.39 0.47 -21.38
C GLY A 172 -1.37 1.84 -22.07
N ASP A 173 -2.50 2.18 -22.70
CA ASP A 173 -2.72 3.47 -23.36
C ASP A 173 -3.40 4.52 -22.44
N ASP A 174 -3.73 4.15 -21.20
CA ASP A 174 -4.42 5.02 -20.24
C ASP A 174 -3.47 6.05 -19.59
N GLU A 175 -4.02 7.21 -19.20
CA GLU A 175 -3.26 8.21 -18.46
C GLU A 175 -3.00 7.73 -17.02
N PRO A 176 -1.78 7.93 -16.49
CA PRO A 176 -1.50 7.61 -15.10
C PRO A 176 -2.46 8.36 -14.17
N PRO A 177 -3.00 7.70 -13.13
CA PRO A 177 -3.94 8.30 -12.20
C PRO A 177 -3.40 9.60 -11.56
N HIS A 178 -4.30 10.55 -11.23
CA HIS A 178 -3.97 11.86 -10.62
C HIS A 178 -2.98 11.75 -9.45
N VAL A 179 -3.11 10.70 -8.64
CA VAL A 179 -2.24 10.42 -7.49
C VAL A 179 -0.74 10.34 -7.86
N PHE A 180 -0.39 9.96 -9.10
CA PHE A 180 1.00 9.98 -9.58
C PHE A 180 1.54 11.41 -9.76
N GLN A 181 0.71 12.31 -10.29
CA GLN A 181 1.07 13.72 -10.47
C GLN A 181 1.19 14.42 -9.13
N LEU A 182 0.25 14.15 -8.21
CA LEU A 182 0.27 14.69 -6.86
C LEU A 182 1.53 14.27 -6.10
N ARG A 183 1.88 12.98 -6.15
CA ARG A 183 3.11 12.45 -5.54
C ARG A 183 4.36 13.13 -6.09
N GLU A 184 4.46 13.27 -7.41
CA GLU A 184 5.60 13.93 -8.07
C GLU A 184 5.68 15.41 -7.67
N SER A 185 4.55 16.12 -7.51
CA SER A 185 4.51 17.48 -6.99
C SER A 185 5.07 17.59 -5.58
N PHE A 186 4.61 16.76 -4.64
CA PHE A 186 5.10 16.80 -3.27
C PHE A 186 6.57 16.38 -3.16
N TYR A 187 7.02 15.44 -3.99
CA TYR A 187 8.42 15.09 -4.07
C TYR A 187 9.28 16.28 -4.53
N ASN A 188 8.84 17.02 -5.56
CA ASN A 188 9.57 18.22 -6.01
C ASN A 188 9.64 19.28 -4.91
N GLU A 189 8.53 19.52 -4.21
CA GLU A 189 8.50 20.43 -3.06
C GLU A 189 9.39 19.99 -1.89
N LEU A 190 9.59 18.68 -1.73
CA LEU A 190 10.48 18.10 -0.72
C LEU A 190 11.96 18.38 -1.05
N ILE A 191 12.37 18.18 -2.30
CA ILE A 191 13.78 18.30 -2.72
C ILE A 191 14.24 19.73 -3.03
N GLU A 192 13.32 20.66 -3.28
CA GLU A 192 13.63 22.08 -3.56
C GLU A 192 14.01 22.90 -2.31
N ARG A 193 14.00 22.28 -1.12
CA ARG A 193 14.25 22.93 0.17
C ARG A 193 15.66 22.67 0.70
#